data_AF-A0A5B3FN04-F1
#
_entry.id   AF-A0A5B3FN04-F1
#
_cell.length_a   1.000
_cell.length_b   1.000
_cell.length_c   1.000
_cell.angle_alpha   90.00
_cell.angle_beta   90.00
_cell.angle_gamma   90.00
#
_symmetry.space_group_name_H-M   'P 1'
#
loop_
_entity.id
_entity.type
_entity.pdbx_description
1 polymer ?
#
loop_
_entity_poly.entity_id
_entity_poly.type
_entity_poly.pdbx_seq_one_letter_code
_entity_poly.pdbx_strand_id
1 'polypeptide(L)'
;MDRQSRAKRIADLHVFYGQNEVVEELIRAGKIDEEYTYPFVDTNGEVFEWWLVSPYLARELKQQGEVIIDALGCYWWGRQSSGQAIYMDGVIQEIAAG
;
A
#
# COMPACT_ATOMS: atom_id res chain seq x y z
N MET A 1 16.28 1.55 -18.92
CA MET A 1 16.12 0.80 -17.65
C MET A 1 14.99 -0.19 -17.90
N ASP A 2 15.22 -1.48 -17.68
CA ASP A 2 14.19 -2.51 -17.86
C ASP A 2 13.10 -2.41 -16.77
N ARG A 3 11.95 -3.05 -17.00
CA ARG A 3 10.77 -3.00 -16.12
C ARG A 3 11.11 -3.42 -14.68
N GLN A 4 11.91 -4.46 -14.51
CA GLN A 4 12.26 -4.98 -13.19
C GLN A 4 13.13 -3.98 -12.43
N SER A 5 14.12 -3.38 -13.11
CA SER A 5 14.94 -2.30 -12.53
C SER A 5 14.10 -1.07 -12.14
N ARG A 6 13.09 -0.69 -12.94
CA ARG A 6 12.17 0.40 -12.61
C ARG A 6 11.31 0.07 -11.39
N ALA A 7 10.72 -1.13 -11.35
CA ALA A 7 9.91 -1.60 -10.22
C ALA A 7 10.72 -1.65 -8.92
N LYS A 8 11.95 -2.16 -8.99
CA LYS A 8 12.88 -2.17 -7.84
C LYS A 8 13.16 -0.75 -7.36
N ARG A 9 13.43 0.18 -8.28
CA ARG A 9 13.64 1.59 -7.94
C ARG A 9 12.41 2.25 -7.31
N ILE A 10 11.20 1.90 -7.76
CA ILE A 10 9.96 2.39 -7.14
C ILE A 10 9.85 1.86 -5.70
N ALA A 11 10.02 0.56 -5.52
CA ALA A 11 9.97 -0.06 -4.19
C ALA A 11 10.99 0.58 -3.24
N ASP A 12 12.26 0.66 -3.67
CA ASP A 12 13.37 1.17 -2.84
C ASP A 12 13.20 2.66 -2.45
N LEU A 13 12.56 3.48 -3.29
CA LEU A 13 12.42 4.92 -3.05
C LEU A 13 11.10 5.32 -2.40
N HIS A 14 10.04 4.54 -2.61
CA HIS A 14 8.68 4.98 -2.32
C HIS A 14 7.91 4.06 -1.39
N VAL A 15 8.45 2.88 -1.04
CA VAL A 15 7.92 2.01 0.01
C VAL A 15 8.89 2.03 1.18
N PHE A 16 8.42 2.50 2.33
CA PHE A 16 9.28 2.76 3.48
C PHE A 16 9.34 1.58 4.44
N TYR A 17 8.25 1.29 5.14
CA TYR A 17 8.20 0.26 6.18
C TYR A 17 6.83 -0.40 6.27
N GLY A 18 6.83 -1.69 6.58
CA GLY A 18 5.62 -2.41 7.00
C GLY A 18 5.17 -1.90 8.37
N GLN A 19 3.88 -1.59 8.49
CA GLN A 19 3.27 -0.91 9.63
C GLN A 19 1.90 -1.50 10.02
N ASN A 20 1.72 -2.82 9.87
CA ASN A 20 0.46 -3.52 10.25
C ASN A 20 0.01 -3.14 11.67
N GLU A 21 0.87 -3.36 12.66
CA GLU A 21 0.54 -3.09 14.07
C GLU A 21 0.20 -1.62 14.32
N VAL A 22 0.91 -0.69 13.67
CA VAL A 22 0.66 0.76 13.82
C VAL A 22 -0.72 1.11 13.27
N VAL A 23 -1.07 0.63 12.08
CA VAL A 23 -2.38 0.90 11.48
C VAL A 23 -3.49 0.25 12.31
N GLU A 24 -3.32 -1.00 12.76
CA GLU A 24 -4.28 -1.68 13.63
C GLU A 24 -4.54 -0.90 14.94
N GLU A 25 -3.49 -0.43 15.61
CA GLU A 25 -3.63 0.34 16.85
C GLU A 25 -4.26 1.71 16.61
N LEU A 26 -3.98 2.37 15.49
CA LEU A 26 -4.63 3.64 15.12
C LEU A 26 -6.12 3.46 14.86
N ILE A 27 -6.53 2.34 14.26
CA ILE A 27 -7.95 1.99 14.07
C ILE A 27 -8.59 1.70 15.43
N ARG A 28 -7.98 0.87 16.28
CA ARG A 28 -8.47 0.58 17.65
C ARG A 28 -8.62 1.85 18.49
N ALA A 29 -7.71 2.81 18.32
CA ALA A 29 -7.75 4.10 18.99
C ALA A 29 -8.74 5.11 18.37
N GLY A 30 -9.46 4.74 17.31
CA GLY A 30 -10.40 5.59 16.59
C GLY A 30 -9.74 6.80 15.90
N LYS A 31 -8.46 6.66 15.52
CA LYS A 31 -7.69 7.69 14.80
C LYS A 31 -7.76 7.52 13.29
N ILE A 32 -8.01 6.30 12.84
CA ILE A 32 -8.34 5.92 11.47
C ILE A 32 -9.69 5.22 11.53
N ASP A 33 -10.51 5.45 10.51
CA ASP A 33 -11.84 4.82 10.43
C ASP A 33 -11.71 3.30 10.27
N GLU A 34 -12.65 2.56 10.85
CA GLU A 34 -12.70 1.09 10.73
C GLU A 34 -13.13 0.62 9.33
N GLU A 35 -13.59 1.53 8.45
CA GLU A 35 -13.92 1.24 7.05
C GLU A 35 -12.76 0.59 6.26
N TYR A 36 -11.52 0.79 6.69
CA TYR A 36 -10.33 0.20 6.09
C TYR A 36 -10.03 -1.22 6.60
N THR A 37 -10.89 -1.80 7.41
CA THR A 37 -10.78 -3.17 7.93
C THR A 37 -11.83 -4.10 7.34
N TYR A 38 -11.58 -5.41 7.34
CA TYR A 38 -12.58 -6.39 6.96
C TYR A 38 -13.75 -6.36 7.96
N PRO A 39 -15.03 -6.39 7.53
CA PRO A 39 -15.54 -6.60 6.15
C PRO A 39 -15.86 -5.30 5.38
N PHE A 40 -15.45 -4.13 5.88
CA PHE A 40 -15.91 -2.83 5.39
C PHE A 40 -15.12 -2.27 4.21
N VAL A 41 -13.92 -2.80 3.93
CA VAL A 41 -13.13 -2.40 2.76
C VAL A 41 -13.93 -2.74 1.49
N ASP A 42 -14.40 -1.70 0.79
CA ASP A 42 -15.13 -1.78 -0.50
C ASP A 42 -14.20 -2.14 -1.68
N THR A 43 -13.29 -3.08 -1.47
CA THR A 43 -12.44 -3.66 -2.51
C THR A 43 -12.63 -5.17 -2.52
N ASN A 44 -12.42 -5.80 -3.68
CA ASN A 44 -12.64 -7.24 -3.89
C ASN A 44 -11.63 -8.14 -3.14
N GLY A 45 -10.87 -7.64 -2.16
CA GLY A 45 -9.81 -8.40 -1.50
C GLY A 45 -9.49 -7.95 -0.08
N GLU A 46 -9.07 -8.92 0.73
CA GLU A 46 -8.56 -8.71 2.09
C GLU A 46 -7.19 -8.03 2.06
N VAL A 47 -6.98 -7.02 2.91
CA VAL A 47 -5.67 -6.40 3.12
C VAL A 47 -4.85 -7.26 4.07
N PHE A 48 -3.69 -7.74 3.64
CA PHE A 48 -2.79 -8.55 4.47
C PHE A 48 -1.65 -7.74 5.09
N GLU A 49 -1.17 -6.71 4.39
CA GLU A 49 -0.04 -5.90 4.84
C GLU A 49 -0.32 -4.41 4.63
N TRP A 50 0.02 -3.60 5.62
CA TRP A 50 0.02 -2.14 5.54
C TRP A 50 1.44 -1.64 5.38
N TRP A 51 1.70 -0.93 4.28
CA TRP A 51 3.02 -0.36 3.99
C TRP A 51 2.94 1.15 3.98
N LEU A 52 3.78 1.81 4.79
CA LEU A 52 3.95 3.25 4.70
C LEU A 52 4.63 3.59 3.36
N VAL A 53 4.01 4.46 2.58
CA VAL A 53 4.48 4.83 1.24
C VAL A 53 4.58 6.34 1.07
N SER A 54 5.33 6.75 0.06
CA SER A 54 5.39 8.16 -0.33
C SER A 54 4.05 8.65 -0.93
N PRO A 55 3.77 9.96 -0.89
CA PRO A 55 2.57 10.53 -1.52
C PRO A 55 2.47 10.27 -3.02
N TYR A 56 3.61 10.20 -3.71
CA TYR A 56 3.67 9.85 -5.13
C TYR A 56 3.11 8.45 -5.37
N LEU A 57 3.67 7.46 -4.68
CA LEU A 57 3.25 6.07 -4.87
C LEU A 57 1.82 5.83 -4.40
N ALA A 58 1.38 6.48 -3.32
CA ALA A 58 -0.01 6.42 -2.86
C ALA A 58 -1.01 6.84 -3.96
N ARG A 59 -0.68 7.90 -4.72
CA ARG A 59 -1.50 8.36 -5.84
C ARG A 59 -1.54 7.35 -6.98
N GLU A 60 -0.39 6.80 -7.36
CA GLU A 60 -0.31 5.81 -8.44
C GLU A 60 -1.07 4.53 -8.07
N LEU A 61 -0.90 4.02 -6.85
CA LEU A 61 -1.62 2.86 -6.34
C LEU A 61 -3.14 3.09 -6.32
N LYS A 62 -3.59 4.27 -5.85
CA LYS A 62 -5.02 4.63 -5.86
C LYS A 62 -5.61 4.66 -7.27
N GLN A 63 -4.84 5.05 -8.29
CA GLN A 63 -5.28 4.99 -9.69
C GLN A 63 -5.43 3.55 -10.21
N GLN A 64 -4.66 2.61 -9.65
CA GLN A 64 -4.79 1.18 -9.94
C GLN A 64 -5.90 0.49 -9.11
N GLY A 65 -6.60 1.24 -8.25
CA GLY A 65 -7.68 0.71 -7.42
C GLY A 65 -7.22 0.04 -6.13
N GLU A 66 -5.96 0.21 -5.75
CA GLU A 66 -5.43 -0.31 -4.48
C GLU A 66 -5.99 0.43 -3.27
N VAL A 67 -6.04 -0.26 -2.12
CA VAL A 67 -6.48 0.31 -0.85
C VAL A 67 -5.42 1.28 -0.34
N ILE A 68 -5.83 2.54 -0.10
CA ILE A 68 -4.97 3.58 0.47
C ILE A 68 -5.67 4.22 1.65
N ILE A 69 -5.01 4.19 2.81
CA ILE A 69 -5.34 5.07 3.92
C ILE A 69 -4.56 6.36 3.74
N ASP A 70 -5.26 7.49 3.67
CA ASP A 70 -4.70 8.85 3.72
C ASP A 70 -5.18 9.51 5.02
N ALA A 71 -4.35 9.43 6.05
CA ALA A 71 -4.68 9.94 7.38
C ALA A 71 -3.43 10.40 8.13
N LEU A 72 -3.58 11.37 9.03
CA LEU A 72 -2.52 11.84 9.93
C LEU A 72 -1.25 12.33 9.20
N GLY A 73 -1.36 12.73 7.93
CA GLY A 73 -0.23 13.14 7.10
C GLY A 73 0.62 11.96 6.57
N CYS A 74 0.10 10.74 6.68
CA CYS A 74 0.72 9.50 6.24
C CYS A 74 -0.14 8.81 5.16
N TYR A 75 0.53 7.98 4.36
CA TYR A 75 -0.11 7.16 3.33
C TYR A 75 0.24 5.70 3.56
N TRP A 76 -0.77 4.87 3.81
CA TRP A 76 -0.56 3.42 3.93
C TRP A 76 -1.21 2.68 2.78
N TRP A 77 -0.41 1.89 2.08
CA TRP A 77 -0.88 0.95 1.08
C TRP A 77 -1.31 -0.35 1.74
N GLY A 78 -2.59 -0.65 1.60
CA GLY A 78 -3.20 -1.91 1.99
C GLY A 78 -2.95 -2.95 0.91
N ARG A 79 -1.83 -3.65 1.04
CA ARG A 79 -1.37 -4.65 0.09
C ARG A 79 -2.15 -5.95 0.28
N GLN A 80 -2.76 -6.43 -0.80
CA GLN A 80 -3.59 -7.65 -0.83
C GLN A 80 -2.78 -8.91 -1.17
N SER A 81 -1.45 -8.86 -0.99
CA SER A 81 -0.56 -10.00 -1.13
C SER A 81 0.53 -9.96 -0.06
N SER A 82 1.15 -11.10 0.25
CA SER A 82 2.12 -11.21 1.35
C SER A 82 3.26 -12.19 1.03
N GLY A 83 4.43 -11.95 1.64
CA GLY A 83 5.59 -12.86 1.64
C GLY A 83 6.54 -12.73 0.45
N GLN A 84 6.12 -12.16 -0.67
CA GLN A 84 6.99 -11.80 -1.78
C GLN A 84 7.55 -10.38 -1.66
N ALA A 85 8.70 -10.12 -2.28
CA ALA A 85 9.31 -8.80 -2.28
C ALA A 85 8.43 -7.76 -2.99
N ILE A 86 8.39 -6.54 -2.46
CA ILE A 86 7.54 -5.44 -2.95
C ILE A 86 7.70 -5.17 -4.45
N TYR A 87 8.93 -5.17 -4.97
CA TYR A 87 9.14 -4.93 -6.39
C TYR A 87 8.53 -6.03 -7.29
N MET A 88 8.28 -7.23 -6.75
CA MET A 88 7.63 -8.33 -7.48
C MET A 88 6.10 -8.22 -7.46
N ASP A 89 5.54 -7.28 -6.72
CA ASP A 89 4.12 -7.06 -6.67
C ASP A 89 3.58 -6.62 -8.05
N GLY A 90 2.42 -7.16 -8.43
CA GLY A 90 1.82 -6.95 -9.74
C GLY A 90 1.56 -5.46 -10.00
N VAL A 91 1.00 -4.75 -9.02
CA VAL A 91 0.68 -3.33 -9.18
C VAL A 91 1.94 -2.47 -9.30
N ILE A 92 3.01 -2.83 -8.57
CA ILE A 92 4.31 -2.13 -8.68
C ILE A 92 4.93 -2.39 -10.06
N GLN A 93 4.80 -3.60 -10.60
CA GLN A 93 5.23 -3.91 -11.95
C GLN A 93 4.41 -3.16 -13.01
N GLU A 94 3.12 -2.95 -12.81
CA GLU A 94 2.24 -2.17 -13.69
C GLU A 94 2.59 -0.68 -13.68
N ILE A 95 2.76 -0.09 -12.50
CA ILE A 95 3.22 1.30 -12.35
C ILE A 95 4.61 1.48 -13.00
N ALA A 96 5.49 0.49 -12.89
CA ALA A 96 6.79 0.51 -13.54
C ALA A 96 6.74 0.37 -15.08
N ALA A 97 5.63 -0.12 -15.64
CA ALA A 97 5.43 -0.30 -17.07
C ALA A 97 4.87 0.94 -17.78
N GLY A 98 4.12 1.78 -17.06
CA GLY A 98 3.75 3.13 -17.50
C GLY A 98 4.95 4.04 -17.71
#